data_AF-A0AAD7KG45-F1
#
_entry.id   AF-A0AAD7KG45-F1
#
_cell.length_a   1.000
_cell.length_b   1.000
_cell.length_c   1.000
_cell.angle_alpha   90.00
_cell.angle_beta   90.00
_cell.angle_gamma   90.00
#
_symmetry.space_group_name_H-M   'P 1'
#
loop_
_entity.id
_entity.type
_entity.pdbx_description
1 polymer ?
#
loop_
_entity_poly.entity_id
_entity_poly.type
_entity_poly.pdbx_seq_one_letter_code
_entity_poly.pdbx_strand_id
1 'polypeptide(L)'
;MNATVVRLMTWFHLGSTLKSIAELDSLVEDVLLKEDFNPADLRNFSTARENKRLDDTATADGDGNLSARDKWTMGSVKIKVPAPKVCTPEAEAAEFEVKGLLYRPLLDVMIEAFQSPAFEEFHITPFESRWDPSHGRNSDEPDIQLDPPDGPLDENGMPPLPEGHQVMYGEIYTSKPMLKAHSELPQTATPTLETIIAAYMFYSDSTHLANFGNASLWPLYTFFGNQSKYTRAKPTSNAGHHQAYFPLLPDSIKDFYRGRFGVAPSADMMAHLKRELMHAIWDLLLSPEFIHAYVHGIIVKCYDGIERRLFPRFFTYGADYPEK
;
A
#
# COMPACT_ATOMS: atom_id res chain seq x y z
N MET A 1 51.07 0.33 11.52
CA MET A 1 49.72 -0.04 11.03
C MET A 1 49.90 -0.68 9.65
N ASN A 2 49.31 -1.87 9.42
CA ASN A 2 49.47 -2.62 8.17
C ASN A 2 48.84 -1.83 7.00
N ALA A 3 49.51 -1.76 5.85
CA ALA A 3 49.04 -1.01 4.67
C ALA A 3 47.65 -1.46 4.19
N THR A 4 47.30 -2.75 4.33
CA THR A 4 45.97 -3.28 4.01
C THR A 4 44.90 -2.71 4.94
N VAL A 5 45.17 -2.68 6.25
CA VAL A 5 44.26 -2.14 7.26
C VAL A 5 44.05 -0.64 7.05
N VAL A 6 45.12 0.10 6.71
CA VAL A 6 45.02 1.53 6.41
C VAL A 6 44.14 1.76 5.17
N ARG A 7 44.33 1.01 4.08
CA ARG A 7 43.51 1.13 2.86
C ARG A 7 42.03 0.83 3.11
N LEU A 8 41.75 -0.20 3.91
CA LEU A 8 40.38 -0.58 4.28
C LEU A 8 39.71 0.52 5.13
N MET A 9 40.39 1.02 6.15
CA MET A 9 39.88 2.10 7.00
C MET A 9 39.72 3.42 6.23
N THR A 10 40.64 3.72 5.30
CA THR A 10 40.52 4.87 4.41
C THR A 10 39.30 4.75 3.49
N TRP A 11 39.01 3.57 2.92
CA TRP A 11 37.76 3.34 2.18
C TRP A 11 36.51 3.50 3.04
N PHE A 12 36.53 2.97 4.27
CA PHE A 12 35.41 3.06 5.19
C PHE A 12 35.07 4.52 5.54
N HIS A 13 36.09 5.32 5.87
CA HIS A 13 35.91 6.71 6.27
C HIS A 13 35.74 7.71 5.11
N LEU A 14 36.18 7.39 3.89
CA LEU A 14 35.97 8.25 2.71
C LEU A 14 34.59 8.04 2.06
N GLY A 15 33.87 6.98 2.42
CA GLY A 15 32.55 6.69 1.88
C GLY A 15 31.39 7.39 2.61
N SER A 16 30.16 7.08 2.19
CA SER A 16 28.92 7.48 2.88
C SER A 16 28.93 7.14 4.39
N THR A 17 28.36 8.04 5.19
CA THR A 17 28.18 7.95 6.66
C THR A 17 27.19 6.87 7.12
N LEU A 18 26.57 6.14 6.18
CA LEU A 18 25.63 5.06 6.46
C LEU A 18 26.28 3.70 6.75
N LYS A 19 27.61 3.58 6.62
CA LYS A 19 28.31 2.31 6.90
C LYS A 19 28.47 2.12 8.40
N SER A 20 27.98 1.02 8.94
CA SER A 20 28.18 0.68 10.35
C SER A 20 29.52 -0.01 10.57
N ILE A 21 30.04 0.10 11.79
CA ILE A 21 31.26 -0.62 12.20
C ILE A 21 31.04 -2.14 12.11
N ALA A 22 29.84 -2.62 12.49
CA ALA A 22 29.48 -4.04 12.43
C ALA A 22 29.48 -4.60 10.99
N GLU A 23 29.05 -3.82 10.00
CA GLU A 23 29.12 -4.23 8.59
C GLU A 23 30.56 -4.29 8.07
N LEU A 24 31.46 -3.43 8.56
CA LEU A 24 32.87 -3.49 8.21
C LEU A 24 33.52 -4.76 8.76
N ASP A 25 33.23 -5.10 10.01
CA ASP A 25 33.74 -6.31 10.65
C ASP A 25 33.22 -7.57 9.91
N SER A 26 31.92 -7.61 9.57
CA SER A 26 31.36 -8.70 8.75
C SER A 26 31.99 -8.78 7.36
N LEU A 27 32.28 -7.66 6.69
CA LEU A 27 32.99 -7.69 5.40
C LEU A 27 34.38 -8.36 5.52
N VAL A 28 35.08 -8.11 6.62
CA VAL A 28 36.41 -8.70 6.85
C VAL A 28 36.29 -10.19 7.16
N GLU A 29 35.43 -10.56 8.11
CA GLU A 29 35.31 -11.93 8.60
C GLU A 29 34.57 -12.87 7.64
N ASP A 30 33.50 -12.39 7.02
CA ASP A 30 32.60 -13.20 6.20
C ASP A 30 32.98 -13.23 4.72
N VAL A 31 33.81 -12.29 4.26
CA VAL A 31 34.22 -12.20 2.84
C VAL A 31 35.73 -12.26 2.69
N LEU A 32 36.47 -11.29 3.24
CA LEU A 32 37.90 -11.12 2.93
C LEU A 32 38.80 -12.21 3.54
N LEU A 33 38.38 -12.84 4.64
CA LEU A 33 39.12 -13.89 5.34
C LEU A 33 38.70 -15.32 4.97
N LYS A 34 37.70 -15.50 4.09
CA LYS A 34 37.28 -16.85 3.68
C LYS A 34 38.32 -17.51 2.77
N GLU A 35 38.46 -18.83 2.89
CA GLU A 35 39.48 -19.61 2.17
C GLU A 35 39.24 -19.66 0.65
N ASP A 36 38.01 -19.45 0.22
CA ASP A 36 37.59 -19.37 -1.19
C ASP A 36 37.66 -17.95 -1.76
N PHE A 37 38.01 -16.94 -0.95
CA PHE A 37 38.15 -15.57 -1.39
C PHE A 37 39.45 -15.37 -2.17
N ASN A 38 39.33 -15.14 -3.48
CA ASN A 38 40.47 -14.87 -4.35
C ASN A 38 40.46 -13.42 -4.87
N PRO A 39 41.43 -12.58 -4.44
CA PRO A 39 41.54 -11.20 -4.92
C PRO A 39 41.71 -11.06 -6.44
N ALA A 40 42.15 -12.10 -7.15
CA ALA A 40 42.31 -12.06 -8.60
C ALA A 40 40.97 -12.00 -9.35
N ASP A 41 39.89 -12.54 -8.76
CA ASP A 41 38.56 -12.60 -9.38
C ASP A 41 37.86 -11.24 -9.38
N LEU A 42 38.32 -10.32 -8.54
CA LEU A 42 37.86 -8.93 -8.51
C LEU A 42 38.51 -8.06 -9.61
N ARG A 43 39.44 -8.61 -10.40
CA ARG A 43 40.02 -7.87 -11.54
C ARG A 43 38.95 -7.68 -12.62
N ASN A 44 38.60 -6.43 -12.89
CA ASN A 44 37.47 -6.03 -13.75
C ASN A 44 36.08 -6.29 -13.14
N PHE A 45 35.98 -6.36 -11.82
CA PHE A 45 34.69 -6.35 -11.11
C PHE A 45 33.92 -5.07 -11.43
N SER A 46 32.62 -5.22 -11.75
CA SER A 46 31.71 -4.10 -11.95
C SER A 46 30.40 -4.43 -11.25
N THR A 47 30.05 -3.62 -10.24
CA THR A 47 28.81 -3.77 -9.48
C THR A 47 27.60 -3.81 -10.39
N ALA A 48 27.54 -2.97 -11.42
CA ALA A 48 26.42 -2.95 -12.37
C ALA A 48 26.26 -4.26 -13.16
N ARG A 49 27.37 -4.94 -13.49
CA ARG A 49 27.34 -6.21 -14.23
C ARG A 49 26.92 -7.38 -13.35
N GLU A 50 27.49 -7.47 -12.15
CA GLU A 50 27.17 -8.58 -11.24
C GLU A 50 25.75 -8.46 -10.68
N ASN A 51 25.27 -7.24 -10.42
CA ASN A 51 23.86 -7.01 -10.07
C ASN A 51 22.90 -7.46 -11.17
N LYS A 52 23.22 -7.15 -12.43
CA LYS A 52 22.41 -7.61 -13.56
C LYS A 52 22.37 -9.14 -13.63
N ARG A 53 23.49 -9.83 -13.37
CA ARG A 53 23.52 -11.30 -13.36
C ARG A 53 22.70 -11.87 -12.20
N LEU A 54 22.74 -11.24 -11.02
CA LEU A 54 21.89 -11.62 -9.89
C LEU A 54 20.40 -11.44 -10.22
N ASP A 55 20.02 -10.30 -10.81
CA ASP A 55 18.65 -10.04 -11.29
C ASP A 55 18.22 -11.09 -12.34
N ASP A 56 19.09 -11.43 -13.30
CA ASP A 56 18.84 -12.43 -14.34
C ASP A 56 18.70 -13.85 -13.75
N THR A 57 19.44 -14.19 -12.68
CA THR A 57 19.28 -15.49 -11.98
C THR A 57 18.03 -15.56 -11.11
N ALA A 58 17.68 -14.46 -10.41
CA ALA A 58 16.47 -14.38 -9.60
C ALA A 58 15.19 -14.45 -10.44
N THR A 59 15.28 -14.09 -11.73
CA THR A 59 14.20 -14.21 -12.71
C THR A 59 14.18 -15.56 -13.45
N ALA A 60 15.32 -16.25 -13.56
CA ALA A 60 15.45 -17.55 -14.21
C ALA A 60 15.06 -18.74 -13.31
N ASP A 61 15.35 -18.66 -12.00
CA ASP A 61 14.80 -19.57 -10.99
C ASP A 61 13.35 -19.17 -10.70
N GLY A 62 12.48 -19.49 -11.65
CA GLY A 62 11.03 -19.28 -11.58
C GLY A 62 10.37 -20.10 -10.49
N ASP A 63 10.57 -19.71 -9.24
CA ASP A 63 9.64 -19.81 -8.11
C ASP A 63 10.27 -19.09 -6.92
N GLY A 64 10.27 -17.76 -6.99
CA GLY A 64 10.36 -16.95 -5.78
C GLY A 64 9.18 -17.34 -4.89
N ASN A 65 9.48 -18.00 -3.78
CA ASN A 65 8.63 -18.69 -2.80
C ASN A 65 7.54 -17.82 -2.11
N LEU A 66 7.00 -16.81 -2.79
CA LEU A 66 5.88 -15.94 -2.41
C LEU A 66 4.52 -16.59 -2.72
N SER A 67 4.44 -17.40 -3.79
CA SER A 67 3.22 -18.12 -4.20
C SER A 67 2.87 -19.27 -3.23
N ALA A 68 3.89 -19.94 -2.69
CA ALA A 68 3.72 -21.16 -1.91
C ALA A 68 3.39 -20.93 -0.42
N ARG A 69 3.51 -19.69 0.09
CA ARG A 69 3.39 -19.43 1.54
C ARG A 69 2.21 -18.61 2.02
N ASP A 70 1.61 -17.68 1.27
CA ASP A 70 0.46 -16.94 1.80
C ASP A 70 -0.33 -16.19 0.72
N LYS A 71 -1.56 -16.65 0.39
CA LYS A 71 -2.68 -15.90 -0.24
C LYS A 71 -2.39 -14.98 -1.46
N TRP A 72 -1.24 -15.07 -2.10
CA TRP A 72 -0.90 -14.28 -3.29
C TRP A 72 -1.47 -14.91 -4.55
N THR A 73 -2.07 -14.08 -5.39
CA THR A 73 -2.59 -14.45 -6.71
C THR A 73 -1.69 -13.86 -7.80
N MET A 74 -1.32 -14.69 -8.77
CA MET A 74 -0.63 -14.23 -9.97
C MET A 74 -1.67 -13.94 -11.05
N GLY A 75 -1.65 -12.71 -11.57
CA GLY A 75 -2.56 -12.23 -12.59
C GLY A 75 -1.86 -11.71 -13.83
N SER A 76 -2.65 -11.48 -14.87
CA SER A 76 -2.28 -10.67 -16.01
C SER A 76 -3.39 -9.66 -16.29
N VAL A 77 -3.03 -8.52 -16.86
CA VAL A 77 -3.97 -7.48 -17.27
C VAL A 77 -3.73 -7.13 -18.73
N LYS A 78 -4.81 -6.74 -19.41
CA LYS A 78 -4.73 -6.30 -20.80
C LYS A 78 -4.93 -4.79 -20.84
N ILE A 79 -4.02 -4.10 -21.52
CA ILE A 79 -4.10 -2.66 -21.74
C ILE A 79 -4.42 -2.38 -23.21
N LYS A 80 -5.20 -1.33 -23.44
CA LYS A 80 -5.53 -0.84 -24.77
C LYS A 80 -4.39 0.04 -25.28
N VAL A 81 -3.95 -0.22 -26.50
CA VAL A 81 -2.84 0.46 -27.15
C VAL A 81 -3.37 1.28 -28.33
N PRO A 82 -3.48 2.61 -28.19
CA PRO A 82 -4.08 3.46 -29.21
C PRO A 82 -3.15 3.65 -30.41
N ALA A 83 -3.76 3.86 -31.58
CA ALA A 83 -3.04 4.15 -32.81
C ALA A 83 -2.48 5.58 -32.82
N PRO A 84 -1.24 5.81 -33.29
CA PRO A 84 -0.66 7.14 -33.33
C PRO A 84 -1.41 8.03 -34.33
N LYS A 85 -1.81 9.22 -33.88
CA LYS A 85 -2.41 10.29 -34.71
C LYS A 85 -3.72 9.91 -35.43
N VAL A 86 -4.39 8.85 -35.00
CA VAL A 86 -5.69 8.42 -35.52
C VAL A 86 -6.66 8.28 -34.35
N CYS A 87 -7.79 8.99 -34.44
CA CYS A 87 -8.90 8.78 -33.49
C CYS A 87 -9.56 7.43 -33.82
N THR A 88 -9.33 6.45 -32.97
CA THR A 88 -9.97 5.13 -33.04
C THR A 88 -10.86 4.95 -31.82
N PRO A 89 -12.04 4.31 -31.96
CA PRO A 89 -12.84 3.91 -30.82
C PRO A 89 -12.01 3.00 -29.90
N GLU A 90 -12.11 3.20 -28.59
CA GLU A 90 -11.33 2.45 -27.59
C GLU A 90 -11.57 0.93 -27.68
N ALA A 91 -12.78 0.52 -28.05
CA ALA A 91 -13.14 -0.89 -28.26
C ALA A 91 -12.33 -1.57 -29.38
N GLU A 92 -11.89 -0.81 -30.39
CA GLU A 92 -11.14 -1.31 -31.55
C GLU A 92 -9.62 -1.20 -31.38
N ALA A 93 -9.16 -0.60 -30.27
CA ALA A 93 -7.74 -0.48 -29.98
C ALA A 93 -7.10 -1.85 -29.74
N ALA A 94 -5.84 -1.98 -30.17
CA ALA A 94 -5.09 -3.21 -29.99
C ALA A 94 -4.88 -3.50 -28.50
N GLU A 95 -4.96 -4.76 -28.10
CA GLU A 95 -4.71 -5.16 -26.72
C GLU A 95 -3.28 -5.67 -26.55
N PHE A 96 -2.64 -5.28 -25.46
CA PHE A 96 -1.35 -5.81 -25.03
C PHE A 96 -1.50 -6.43 -23.64
N GLU A 97 -1.07 -7.67 -23.48
CA GLU A 97 -1.15 -8.38 -22.20
C GLU A 97 0.13 -8.17 -21.39
N VAL A 98 0.00 -7.65 -20.17
CA VAL A 98 1.05 -7.53 -19.18
C VAL A 98 0.88 -8.66 -18.15
N LYS A 99 1.88 -9.54 -18.06
CA LYS A 99 1.91 -10.69 -17.14
C LYS A 99 2.78 -10.38 -15.93
N GLY A 100 2.69 -11.22 -14.89
CA GLY A 100 3.55 -11.13 -13.71
C GLY A 100 3.04 -10.16 -12.64
N LEU A 101 1.73 -9.85 -12.66
CA LEU A 101 1.11 -9.09 -11.58
C LEU A 101 0.93 -10.01 -10.37
N LEU A 102 1.49 -9.63 -9.23
CA LEU A 102 1.26 -10.30 -7.95
C LEU A 102 0.33 -9.43 -7.12
N TYR A 103 -0.82 -9.98 -6.73
CA TYR A 103 -1.80 -9.24 -5.94
C TYR A 103 -2.57 -10.15 -5.00
N ARG A 104 -3.20 -9.54 -4.01
CA ARG A 104 -4.17 -10.17 -3.12
C ARG A 104 -5.54 -9.55 -3.39
N PRO A 105 -6.65 -10.30 -3.32
CA PRO A 105 -7.98 -9.70 -3.35
C PRO A 105 -8.15 -8.68 -2.21
N LEU A 106 -8.81 -7.55 -2.49
CA LEU A 106 -9.01 -6.49 -1.49
C LEU A 106 -9.77 -7.01 -0.26
N LEU A 107 -10.80 -7.84 -0.47
CA LEU A 107 -11.62 -8.40 0.61
C LEU A 107 -10.82 -9.34 1.51
N ASP A 108 -9.91 -10.14 0.96
CA ASP A 108 -9.11 -11.09 1.74
C ASP A 108 -8.21 -10.36 2.74
N VAL A 109 -7.60 -9.24 2.33
CA VAL A 109 -6.77 -8.39 3.19
C VAL A 109 -7.60 -7.75 4.30
N MET A 110 -8.82 -7.29 4.00
CA MET A 110 -9.73 -6.76 5.02
C MET A 110 -10.21 -7.83 5.97
N ILE A 111 -10.67 -8.97 5.48
CA ILE A 111 -11.12 -10.07 6.34
C ILE A 111 -10.00 -10.49 7.28
N GLU A 112 -8.77 -10.62 6.77
CA GLU A 112 -7.58 -10.94 7.57
C GLU A 112 -7.32 -9.90 8.65
N ALA A 113 -7.34 -8.60 8.33
CA ALA A 113 -7.12 -7.55 9.31
C ALA A 113 -8.17 -7.59 10.44
N PHE A 114 -9.45 -7.76 10.09
CA PHE A 114 -10.56 -7.80 11.05
C PHE A 114 -10.68 -9.13 11.83
N GLN A 115 -10.04 -10.19 11.36
CA GLN A 115 -9.91 -11.48 12.05
C GLN A 115 -8.62 -11.61 12.84
N SER A 116 -7.68 -10.68 12.68
CA SER A 116 -6.41 -10.68 13.40
C SER A 116 -6.56 -10.10 14.81
N PRO A 117 -5.63 -10.41 15.74
CA PRO A 117 -5.60 -9.78 17.07
C PRO A 117 -5.53 -8.24 17.04
N ALA A 118 -5.06 -7.64 15.94
CA ALA A 118 -5.01 -6.18 15.79
C ALA A 118 -6.41 -5.53 15.84
N PHE A 119 -7.48 -6.31 15.60
CA PHE A 119 -8.86 -5.86 15.71
C PHE A 119 -9.23 -5.33 17.11
N GLU A 120 -8.55 -5.76 18.18
CA GLU A 120 -8.78 -5.22 19.53
C GLU A 120 -8.49 -3.71 19.63
N GLU A 121 -7.62 -3.19 18.75
CA GLU A 121 -7.29 -1.76 18.68
C GLU A 121 -8.14 -0.98 17.66
N PHE A 122 -9.11 -1.64 17.01
CA PHE A 122 -9.93 -1.01 15.97
C PHE A 122 -11.09 -0.24 16.58
N HIS A 123 -11.29 0.98 16.07
CA HIS A 123 -12.49 1.77 16.31
C HIS A 123 -13.53 1.38 15.25
N ILE A 124 -14.56 0.66 15.70
CA ILE A 124 -15.59 0.09 14.83
C ILE A 124 -16.77 1.04 14.57
N THR A 125 -17.06 1.90 15.55
CA THR A 125 -18.11 2.93 15.46
C THR A 125 -17.45 4.30 15.37
N PRO A 126 -17.74 5.10 14.33
CA PRO A 126 -17.19 6.44 14.23
C PRO A 126 -17.83 7.40 15.25
N PHE A 127 -17.06 8.38 15.70
CA PHE A 127 -17.51 9.36 16.69
C PHE A 127 -16.78 10.70 16.49
N GLU A 128 -17.40 11.82 16.85
CA GLU A 128 -16.70 13.11 16.81
C GLU A 128 -15.99 13.38 18.14
N SER A 129 -14.69 13.67 18.09
CA SER A 129 -13.94 14.14 19.25
C SER A 129 -14.08 15.65 19.37
N ARG A 130 -14.50 16.13 20.54
CA ARG A 130 -14.73 17.55 20.83
C ARG A 130 -13.89 17.95 22.03
N TRP A 131 -13.25 19.10 21.94
CA TRP A 131 -12.45 19.68 23.00
C TRP A 131 -13.14 20.92 23.56
N ASP A 132 -13.23 20.99 24.88
CA ASP A 132 -13.65 22.16 25.64
C ASP A 132 -12.41 22.93 26.13
N PRO A 133 -12.13 24.14 25.62
CA PRO A 133 -11.02 24.97 26.08
C PRO A 133 -11.18 25.51 27.51
N SER A 134 -12.39 25.50 28.06
CA SER A 134 -12.72 25.93 29.42
C SER A 134 -12.46 24.84 30.46
N HIS A 135 -12.47 23.57 30.02
CA HIS A 135 -12.33 22.42 30.90
C HIS A 135 -11.01 22.48 31.69
N GLY A 136 -11.12 22.47 33.02
CA GLY A 136 -9.98 22.52 33.94
C GLY A 136 -9.39 23.91 34.22
N ARG A 137 -9.96 25.01 33.69
CA ARG A 137 -9.56 26.38 34.11
C ARG A 137 -10.08 26.75 35.50
N ASN A 138 -11.23 26.20 35.88
CA ASN A 138 -11.78 26.26 37.23
C ASN A 138 -11.95 24.82 37.70
N SER A 139 -11.25 24.41 38.76
CA SER A 139 -11.26 23.03 39.30
C SER A 139 -12.62 22.57 39.85
N ASP A 140 -13.60 23.46 39.88
CA ASP A 140 -14.87 23.29 40.60
C ASP A 140 -16.06 23.08 39.67
N GLU A 141 -15.87 23.12 38.34
CA GLU A 141 -16.91 22.77 37.39
C GLU A 141 -16.88 21.25 37.12
N PRO A 142 -17.94 20.50 37.50
CA PRO A 142 -18.02 19.08 37.19
C PRO A 142 -18.03 18.87 35.67
N ASP A 143 -17.68 17.65 35.22
CA ASP A 143 -17.90 17.24 33.83
C ASP A 143 -19.27 17.74 33.39
N ILE A 144 -19.32 18.56 32.33
CA ILE A 144 -20.60 18.96 31.76
C ILE A 144 -21.26 17.66 31.31
N GLN A 145 -22.21 17.21 32.10
CA GLN A 145 -23.03 16.07 31.75
C GLN A 145 -23.83 16.53 30.55
N LEU A 146 -23.35 16.19 29.35
CA LEU A 146 -24.12 16.35 28.13
C LEU A 146 -25.33 15.44 28.32
N ASP A 147 -26.47 16.04 28.65
CA ASP A 147 -27.74 15.33 28.70
C ASP A 147 -27.87 14.51 27.40
N PRO A 148 -28.47 13.30 27.45
CA PRO A 148 -28.79 12.56 26.24
C PRO A 148 -29.46 13.51 25.25
N PRO A 149 -29.05 13.54 23.97
CA PRO A 149 -29.50 14.56 23.07
C PRO A 149 -30.99 14.33 22.75
N ASP A 150 -31.87 14.93 23.55
CA ASP A 150 -33.26 15.18 23.20
C ASP A 150 -33.36 16.34 22.17
N GLY A 151 -32.21 16.86 21.71
CA GLY A 151 -32.06 17.93 20.72
C GLY A 151 -31.87 17.42 19.28
N PRO A 152 -31.92 18.34 18.28
CA PRO A 152 -31.76 17.98 16.88
C PRO A 152 -30.34 17.45 16.60
N LEU A 153 -30.26 16.29 15.95
CA LEU A 153 -29.01 15.77 15.40
C LEU A 153 -28.74 16.40 14.02
N ASP A 154 -27.46 16.56 13.69
CA ASP A 154 -27.05 16.98 12.35
C ASP A 154 -27.15 15.83 11.32
N GLU A 155 -26.75 16.11 10.08
CA GLU A 155 -26.74 15.13 8.97
C GLU A 155 -25.87 13.87 9.24
N ASN A 156 -24.95 13.96 10.20
CA ASN A 156 -24.03 12.90 10.59
C ASN A 156 -24.48 12.20 11.88
N GLY A 157 -25.65 12.54 12.42
CA GLY A 157 -26.16 11.97 13.66
C GLY A 157 -25.50 12.52 14.92
N MET A 158 -24.82 13.67 14.83
CA MET A 158 -24.13 14.29 15.97
C MET A 158 -24.97 15.44 16.56
N PRO A 159 -24.98 15.63 17.90
CA PRO A 159 -25.63 16.78 18.51
C PRO A 159 -24.91 18.08 18.11
N PRO A 160 -25.56 19.26 18.21
CA PRO A 160 -24.90 20.53 17.93
C PRO A 160 -23.64 20.69 18.79
N LEU A 161 -22.62 21.33 18.23
CA LEU A 161 -21.40 21.65 18.96
C LEU A 161 -21.72 22.72 20.02
N PRO A 162 -21.46 22.47 21.32
CA PRO A 162 -21.71 23.48 22.35
C PRO A 162 -20.87 24.74 22.11
N GLU A 163 -21.35 25.89 22.60
CA GLU A 163 -20.64 27.15 22.45
C GLU A 163 -19.24 27.08 23.08
N GLY A 164 -18.24 27.67 22.41
CA GLY A 164 -16.84 27.66 22.86
C GLY A 164 -16.07 26.35 22.63
N HIS A 165 -16.75 25.24 22.32
CA HIS A 165 -16.10 23.95 22.04
C HIS A 165 -15.52 23.90 20.62
N GLN A 166 -14.55 23.01 20.41
CA GLN A 166 -13.86 22.81 19.14
C GLN A 166 -13.88 21.35 18.72
N VAL A 167 -14.06 21.07 17.43
CA VAL A 167 -13.92 19.71 16.88
C VAL A 167 -12.44 19.38 16.70
N MET A 168 -12.03 18.23 17.21
CA MET A 168 -10.68 17.72 17.11
C MET A 168 -10.52 16.87 15.86
N TYR A 169 -9.48 17.17 15.07
CA TYR A 169 -9.13 16.41 13.87
C TYR A 169 -7.85 15.63 14.11
N GLY A 170 -7.86 14.32 13.84
CA GLY A 170 -6.67 13.52 14.08
C GLY A 170 -6.67 12.11 13.52
N GLU A 171 -7.84 11.50 13.37
CA GLU A 171 -7.99 10.10 12.94
C GLU A 171 -9.13 9.98 11.92
N ILE A 172 -9.11 8.92 11.10
CA ILE A 172 -10.18 8.68 10.12
C ILE A 172 -11.48 8.31 10.81
N TYR A 173 -11.43 7.45 11.84
CA TYR A 173 -12.63 7.06 12.61
C TYR A 173 -13.28 8.22 13.38
N THR A 174 -12.59 9.35 13.56
CA THR A 174 -13.17 10.58 14.14
C THR A 174 -13.51 11.65 13.11
N SER A 175 -13.37 11.35 11.82
CA SER A 175 -13.50 12.34 10.76
C SER A 175 -14.96 12.48 10.30
N LYS A 176 -15.34 13.69 9.88
CA LYS A 176 -16.65 13.95 9.28
C LYS A 176 -16.95 13.04 8.07
N PRO A 177 -15.99 12.78 7.15
CA PRO A 177 -16.22 11.81 6.08
C PRO A 177 -16.60 10.41 6.57
N MET A 178 -16.03 9.93 7.69
CA MET A 178 -16.35 8.61 8.23
C MET A 178 -17.74 8.58 8.86
N LEU A 179 -18.10 9.63 9.61
CA LEU A 179 -19.43 9.77 10.19
C LEU A 179 -20.50 9.82 9.08
N LYS A 180 -20.28 10.65 8.05
CA LYS A 180 -21.16 10.73 6.88
C LYS A 180 -21.30 9.40 6.15
N ALA A 181 -20.18 8.74 5.86
CA ALA A 181 -20.21 7.44 5.20
C ALA A 181 -20.98 6.39 6.03
N HIS A 182 -20.96 6.51 7.36
CA HIS A 182 -21.66 5.61 8.28
C HIS A 182 -23.17 5.91 8.34
N SER A 183 -23.57 7.19 8.35
CA SER A 183 -25.00 7.57 8.32
C SER A 183 -25.68 7.23 6.99
N GLU A 184 -24.92 7.20 5.89
CA GLU A 184 -25.41 6.82 4.55
C GLU A 184 -25.51 5.30 4.32
N LEU A 185 -25.06 4.47 5.27
CA LEU A 185 -25.14 3.02 5.10
C LEU A 185 -26.60 2.54 5.04
N PRO A 186 -26.90 1.55 4.21
CA PRO A 186 -28.26 1.05 4.08
C PRO A 186 -28.73 0.45 5.41
N GLN A 187 -29.87 0.93 5.91
CA GLN A 187 -30.53 0.29 7.05
C GLN A 187 -30.97 -1.12 6.65
N THR A 188 -30.48 -2.12 7.37
CA THR A 188 -30.76 -3.53 7.03
C THR A 188 -32.06 -4.01 7.66
N ALA A 189 -32.79 -4.88 6.95
CA ALA A 189 -33.96 -5.56 7.52
C ALA A 189 -33.52 -6.52 8.65
N THR A 190 -34.34 -6.65 9.68
CA THR A 190 -34.06 -7.41 10.91
C THR A 190 -33.75 -8.90 10.65
N PRO A 191 -32.82 -9.53 11.41
CA PRO A 191 -32.02 -8.93 12.48
C PRO A 191 -30.86 -8.10 11.93
N THR A 192 -30.74 -6.87 12.45
CA THR A 192 -29.68 -5.92 12.11
C THR A 192 -28.37 -6.36 12.75
N LEU A 193 -27.44 -6.90 11.95
CA LEU A 193 -26.06 -7.09 12.39
C LEU A 193 -25.40 -5.73 12.65
N GLU A 194 -24.52 -5.67 13.64
CA GLU A 194 -23.66 -4.49 13.84
C GLU A 194 -22.90 -4.22 12.54
N THR A 195 -22.93 -2.96 12.12
CA THR A 195 -22.40 -2.54 10.83
C THR A 195 -21.14 -1.72 11.03
N ILE A 196 -20.07 -2.11 10.36
CA ILE A 196 -18.76 -1.45 10.46
C ILE A 196 -18.36 -0.93 9.09
N ILE A 197 -17.79 0.28 9.04
CA ILE A 197 -17.04 0.72 7.87
C ILE A 197 -15.60 0.23 8.00
N ALA A 198 -15.14 -0.54 7.02
CA ALA A 198 -13.72 -0.82 6.84
C ALA A 198 -13.10 0.31 6.02
N ALA A 199 -12.40 1.22 6.70
CA ALA A 199 -11.85 2.42 6.10
C ALA A 199 -10.51 2.11 5.40
N TYR A 200 -10.53 1.78 4.12
CA TYR A 200 -9.32 1.54 3.33
C TYR A 200 -8.52 2.82 3.15
N MET A 201 -7.21 2.67 3.38
CA MET A 201 -6.19 3.68 3.14
C MET A 201 -5.08 3.06 2.31
N PHE A 202 -4.96 3.46 1.05
CA PHE A 202 -3.96 2.93 0.14
C PHE A 202 -2.74 3.84 0.04
N TYR A 203 -1.58 3.22 0.01
CA TYR A 203 -0.30 3.90 -0.22
C TYR A 203 0.52 3.15 -1.25
N SER A 204 1.23 3.88 -2.11
CA SER A 204 2.06 3.29 -3.15
C SER A 204 3.32 4.13 -3.33
N ASP A 205 4.49 3.49 -3.23
CA ASP A 205 5.80 4.13 -3.42
C ASP A 205 6.69 3.28 -4.33
N SER A 206 7.73 3.90 -4.89
CA SER A 206 8.74 3.19 -5.68
C SER A 206 9.74 2.53 -4.73
N THR A 207 9.84 1.20 -4.76
CA THR A 207 10.85 0.47 -3.99
C THR A 207 11.90 -0.14 -4.91
N HIS A 208 13.17 -0.01 -4.55
CA HIS A 208 14.24 -0.79 -5.18
C HIS A 208 14.27 -2.16 -4.51
N LEU A 209 14.08 -3.23 -5.30
CA LEU A 209 14.00 -4.62 -4.80
C LEU A 209 15.34 -5.14 -4.28
N ALA A 210 16.45 -4.49 -4.65
CA ALA A 210 17.78 -4.87 -4.22
C ALA A 210 18.61 -3.63 -3.88
N ASN A 211 19.43 -3.71 -2.82
CA ASN A 211 20.54 -2.76 -2.58
C ASN A 211 21.54 -2.74 -3.76
N PHE A 212 21.47 -3.78 -4.60
CA PHE A 212 22.34 -4.05 -5.71
C PHE A 212 21.53 -4.72 -6.83
N GLY A 213 20.90 -3.91 -7.70
CA GLY A 213 20.03 -4.38 -8.79
C GLY A 213 19.35 -3.20 -9.50
N ASN A 214 18.88 -3.42 -10.73
CA ASN A 214 18.04 -2.43 -11.46
C ASN A 214 16.55 -2.79 -11.39
N ALA A 215 16.18 -3.88 -10.72
CA ALA A 215 14.81 -4.26 -10.49
C ALA A 215 14.13 -3.27 -9.54
N SER A 216 13.09 -2.58 -10.03
CA SER A 216 12.20 -1.73 -9.25
C SER A 216 10.83 -2.40 -9.15
N LEU A 217 10.24 -2.35 -7.97
CA LEU A 217 8.88 -2.82 -7.71
C LEU A 217 8.06 -1.67 -7.17
N TRP A 218 6.79 -1.62 -7.57
CA TRP A 218 5.85 -0.64 -7.06
C TRP A 218 4.82 -1.33 -6.16
N PRO A 219 5.07 -1.46 -4.86
CA PRO A 219 4.11 -2.01 -3.93
C PRO A 219 2.90 -1.09 -3.76
N LEU A 220 1.74 -1.71 -3.67
CA LEU A 220 0.53 -1.14 -3.10
C LEU A 220 0.39 -1.68 -1.68
N TYR A 221 0.38 -0.77 -0.71
CA TYR A 221 0.08 -1.04 0.68
C TYR A 221 -1.35 -0.64 1.01
N THR A 222 -1.94 -1.40 1.92
CA THR A 222 -3.26 -1.14 2.49
C THR A 222 -3.14 -1.00 4.00
N PHE A 223 -3.70 0.06 4.54
CA PHE A 223 -3.94 0.27 5.97
C PHE A 223 -5.43 0.47 6.21
N PHE A 224 -5.85 0.27 7.46
CA PHE A 224 -7.22 0.57 7.88
C PHE A 224 -7.27 1.82 8.77
N GLY A 225 -8.12 2.77 8.36
CA GLY A 225 -8.42 4.01 9.07
C GLY A 225 -9.16 3.79 10.38
N ASN A 226 -9.61 2.56 10.66
CA ASN A 226 -10.21 2.14 11.93
C ASN A 226 -9.18 2.04 13.06
N GLN A 227 -7.91 1.82 12.76
CA GLN A 227 -6.85 1.77 13.76
C GLN A 227 -6.32 3.18 14.05
N SER A 228 -5.62 3.41 15.16
CA SER A 228 -4.97 4.72 15.39
C SER A 228 -3.75 4.91 14.50
N LYS A 229 -3.47 6.15 14.09
CA LYS A 229 -2.23 6.52 13.40
C LYS A 229 -0.98 6.18 14.21
N TYR A 230 -1.05 6.19 15.53
CA TYR A 230 0.09 5.85 16.39
C TYR A 230 0.44 4.36 16.27
N THR A 231 -0.56 3.47 16.21
CA THR A 231 -0.32 2.06 15.93
C THR A 231 0.15 1.84 14.50
N ARG A 232 -0.48 2.49 13.51
CA ARG A 232 -0.06 2.38 12.10
C ARG A 232 1.38 2.83 11.87
N ALA A 233 1.82 3.86 12.58
CA ALA A 233 3.18 4.40 12.46
C ALA A 233 4.24 3.55 13.20
N LYS A 234 3.84 2.54 13.96
CA LYS A 234 4.75 1.65 14.69
C LYS A 234 5.08 0.43 13.80
N PRO A 235 6.29 0.27 13.26
CA PRO A 235 6.59 -0.82 12.32
C PRO A 235 6.35 -2.23 12.89
N THR A 236 6.51 -2.41 14.20
CA THR A 236 6.30 -3.69 14.88
C THR A 236 4.83 -4.04 15.11
N SER A 237 3.89 -3.15 14.78
CA SER A 237 2.45 -3.45 14.87
C SER A 237 1.94 -4.27 13.68
N ASN A 238 2.71 -4.35 12.58
CA ASN A 238 2.32 -5.01 11.33
C ASN A 238 0.95 -4.53 10.80
N ALA A 239 0.60 -3.26 11.04
CA ALA A 239 -0.66 -2.65 10.60
C ALA A 239 -0.74 -2.36 9.08
N GLY A 240 0.39 -2.42 8.39
CA GLY A 240 0.49 -2.25 6.94
C GLY A 240 0.44 -3.59 6.24
N HIS A 241 -0.47 -3.74 5.30
CA HIS A 241 -0.63 -4.95 4.50
C HIS A 241 -0.13 -4.72 3.08
N HIS A 242 0.67 -5.64 2.55
CA HIS A 242 0.94 -5.65 1.11
C HIS A 242 -0.31 -6.12 0.36
N GLN A 243 -0.73 -5.36 -0.64
CA GLN A 243 -1.93 -5.60 -1.43
C GLN A 243 -1.61 -6.07 -2.84
N ALA A 244 -0.69 -5.39 -3.51
CA ALA A 244 -0.28 -5.72 -4.86
C ALA A 244 1.14 -5.23 -5.12
N TYR A 245 1.75 -5.76 -6.18
CA TYR A 245 3.00 -5.28 -6.71
C TYR A 245 2.81 -4.96 -8.19
N PHE A 246 2.82 -3.68 -8.52
CA PHE A 246 2.59 -3.23 -9.89
C PHE A 246 3.82 -3.55 -10.75
N PRO A 247 3.65 -4.30 -11.85
CA PRO A 247 4.74 -4.54 -12.78
C PRO A 247 5.06 -3.26 -13.55
N LEU A 248 6.32 -3.13 -13.98
CA LEU A 248 6.68 -2.16 -15.00
C LEU A 248 6.15 -2.61 -16.36
N LEU A 249 5.92 -1.66 -17.27
CA LEU A 249 5.63 -1.99 -18.66
C LEU A 249 6.79 -2.81 -19.25
N PRO A 250 6.54 -4.03 -19.78
CA PRO A 250 7.58 -4.85 -20.38
C PRO A 250 8.18 -4.15 -21.60
N ASP A 251 9.50 -4.27 -21.81
CA ASP A 251 10.17 -3.68 -22.98
C ASP A 251 9.58 -4.15 -24.32
N SER A 252 9.03 -5.37 -24.35
CA SER A 252 8.32 -5.95 -25.50
C SER A 252 7.14 -5.11 -26.00
N ILE A 253 6.60 -4.18 -25.20
CA ILE A 253 5.54 -3.27 -25.65
C ILE A 253 6.02 -2.33 -26.77
N LYS A 254 7.30 -1.94 -26.77
CA LYS A 254 7.89 -1.08 -27.81
C LYS A 254 7.94 -1.82 -29.13
N ASP A 255 8.33 -3.10 -29.09
CA ASP A 255 8.37 -3.98 -30.26
C ASP A 255 6.97 -4.27 -30.78
N PHE A 256 6.01 -4.52 -29.88
CA PHE A 256 4.59 -4.68 -30.23
C PHE A 256 4.04 -3.44 -30.93
N TYR A 257 4.26 -2.26 -30.34
CA TYR A 257 3.79 -0.99 -30.88
C TYR A 257 4.39 -0.70 -32.26
N ARG A 258 5.71 -0.93 -32.42
CA ARG A 258 6.40 -0.77 -33.71
C ARG A 258 5.92 -1.79 -34.75
N GLY A 259 5.69 -3.04 -34.36
CA GLY A 259 5.17 -4.07 -35.25
C GLY A 259 3.76 -3.73 -35.75
N ARG A 260 2.93 -3.13 -34.89
CA ARG A 260 1.53 -2.81 -35.22
C ARG A 260 1.36 -1.52 -36.03
N PHE A 261 2.11 -0.48 -35.68
CA PHE A 261 1.92 0.88 -36.22
C PHE A 261 3.10 1.39 -37.07
N GLY A 262 4.17 0.62 -37.20
CA GLY A 262 5.35 0.98 -37.99
C GLY A 262 6.23 2.08 -37.39
N VAL A 263 5.86 2.61 -36.22
CA VAL A 263 6.57 3.69 -35.52
C VAL A 263 6.83 3.30 -34.07
N ALA A 264 7.90 3.82 -33.46
CA ALA A 264 8.14 3.64 -32.03
C ALA A 264 7.16 4.51 -31.20
N PRO A 265 6.76 4.08 -30.00
CA PRO A 265 5.95 4.91 -29.11
C PRO A 265 6.75 6.14 -28.66
N SER A 266 6.10 7.30 -28.62
CA SER A 266 6.69 8.52 -28.03
C SER A 266 6.78 8.40 -26.50
N ALA A 267 7.51 9.31 -25.85
CA ALA A 267 7.53 9.40 -24.39
C ALA A 267 6.12 9.59 -23.81
N ASP A 268 5.32 10.48 -24.41
CA ASP A 268 3.92 10.72 -24.01
C ASP A 268 3.06 9.46 -24.16
N MET A 269 3.28 8.68 -25.23
CA MET A 269 2.58 7.41 -25.44
C MET A 269 2.98 6.38 -24.38
N MET A 270 4.27 6.31 -24.03
CA MET A 270 4.73 5.43 -22.96
C MET A 270 4.12 5.83 -21.61
N ALA A 271 4.07 7.13 -21.30
CA ALA A 271 3.42 7.64 -20.08
C ALA A 271 1.92 7.31 -20.05
N HIS A 272 1.23 7.45 -21.18
CA HIS A 272 -0.16 7.03 -21.33
C HIS A 272 -0.33 5.53 -21.05
N LEU A 273 0.48 4.67 -21.67
CA LEU A 273 0.40 3.22 -21.46
C LEU A 273 0.71 2.81 -20.01
N LYS A 274 1.62 3.53 -19.31
CA LYS A 274 1.89 3.30 -17.88
C LYS A 274 0.63 3.60 -17.04
N ARG A 275 -0.09 4.68 -17.36
CA ARG A 275 -1.36 5.02 -16.72
C ARG A 275 -2.43 3.96 -17.00
N GLU A 276 -2.58 3.54 -18.25
CA GLU A 276 -3.56 2.49 -18.61
C GLU A 276 -3.26 1.17 -17.89
N LEU A 277 -1.98 0.83 -17.69
CA LEU A 277 -1.60 -0.31 -16.87
C LEU A 277 -2.07 -0.16 -15.42
N MET A 278 -1.85 1.01 -14.80
CA MET A 278 -2.31 1.28 -13.44
C MET A 278 -3.83 1.16 -13.31
N HIS A 279 -4.59 1.70 -14.27
CA HIS A 279 -6.05 1.60 -14.28
C HIS A 279 -6.50 0.14 -14.44
N ALA A 280 -5.92 -0.61 -15.38
CA ALA A 280 -6.26 -2.01 -15.60
C ALA A 280 -5.96 -2.89 -14.37
N ILE A 281 -4.92 -2.57 -13.60
CA ILE A 281 -4.63 -3.24 -12.33
C ILE A 281 -5.67 -2.88 -11.27
N TRP A 282 -6.07 -1.61 -11.17
CA TRP A 282 -7.15 -1.21 -10.26
C TRP A 282 -8.47 -1.88 -10.60
N ASP A 283 -8.81 -1.99 -11.88
CA ASP A 283 -10.01 -2.71 -12.34
C ASP A 283 -9.96 -4.19 -11.95
N LEU A 284 -8.78 -4.82 -11.98
CA LEU A 284 -8.60 -6.19 -11.50
C LEU A 284 -8.82 -6.29 -9.97
N LEU A 285 -8.31 -5.33 -9.20
CA LEU A 285 -8.45 -5.30 -7.74
C LEU A 285 -9.89 -5.02 -7.30
N LEU A 286 -10.62 -4.20 -8.06
CA LEU A 286 -12.03 -3.87 -7.86
C LEU A 286 -12.94 -4.97 -8.43
N SER A 287 -12.74 -6.19 -7.94
CA SER A 287 -13.48 -7.37 -8.40
C SER A 287 -15.00 -7.19 -8.20
N PRO A 288 -15.84 -7.91 -8.97
CA PRO A 288 -17.28 -7.88 -8.80
C PRO A 288 -17.73 -8.16 -7.36
N GLU A 289 -17.04 -9.06 -6.67
CA GLU A 289 -17.28 -9.39 -5.26
C GLU A 289 -16.95 -8.22 -4.34
N PHE A 290 -15.84 -7.51 -4.60
CA PHE A 290 -15.48 -6.31 -3.86
C PHE A 290 -16.53 -5.21 -4.06
N ILE A 291 -16.95 -4.96 -5.31
CA ILE A 291 -17.99 -3.97 -5.64
C ILE A 291 -19.32 -4.34 -4.95
N HIS A 292 -19.68 -5.62 -4.97
CA HIS A 292 -20.88 -6.09 -4.26
C HIS A 292 -20.78 -5.84 -2.76
N ALA A 293 -19.65 -6.17 -2.13
CA ALA A 293 -19.40 -5.89 -0.71
C ALA A 293 -19.38 -4.37 -0.42
N TYR A 294 -18.90 -3.55 -1.34
CA TYR A 294 -18.94 -2.09 -1.24
C TYR A 294 -20.38 -1.58 -1.13
N VAL A 295 -21.30 -2.08 -1.96
CA VAL A 295 -22.70 -1.62 -1.95
C VAL A 295 -23.52 -2.26 -0.83
N HIS A 296 -23.37 -3.56 -0.61
CA HIS A 296 -24.27 -4.35 0.24
C HIS A 296 -23.68 -4.77 1.59
N GLY A 297 -22.38 -4.57 1.77
CA GLY A 297 -21.62 -5.09 2.89
C GLY A 297 -21.33 -6.59 2.75
N ILE A 298 -20.36 -7.07 3.53
CA ILE A 298 -20.01 -8.48 3.65
C ILE A 298 -20.09 -8.89 5.12
N ILE A 299 -20.63 -10.07 5.40
CA ILE A 299 -20.71 -10.59 6.77
C ILE A 299 -19.38 -11.26 7.10
N VAL A 300 -18.75 -10.81 8.18
CA VAL A 300 -17.46 -11.33 8.65
C VAL A 300 -17.57 -11.58 10.15
N LYS A 301 -17.11 -12.76 10.59
CA LYS A 301 -16.86 -13.04 12.00
C LYS A 301 -15.53 -12.40 12.37
N CYS A 302 -15.58 -11.34 13.18
CA CYS A 302 -14.40 -10.62 13.64
C CYS A 302 -13.59 -11.44 14.68
N TYR A 303 -12.42 -10.94 15.05
CA TYR A 303 -11.52 -11.61 16.00
C TYR A 303 -12.17 -11.93 17.35
N ASP A 304 -13.08 -11.08 17.84
CA ASP A 304 -13.85 -11.28 19.08
C ASP A 304 -14.96 -12.36 18.96
N GLY A 305 -15.11 -12.97 17.79
CA GLY A 305 -16.08 -14.02 17.53
C GLY A 305 -17.48 -13.54 17.19
N ILE A 306 -17.70 -12.22 17.09
CA ILE A 306 -19.01 -11.64 16.75
C ILE A 306 -19.11 -11.44 15.23
N GLU A 307 -20.25 -11.82 14.65
CA GLU A 307 -20.55 -11.58 13.24
C GLU A 307 -21.03 -10.16 13.02
N ARG A 308 -20.36 -9.46 12.10
CA ARG A 308 -20.66 -8.07 11.76
C ARG A 308 -20.71 -7.90 10.25
N ARG A 309 -21.44 -6.86 9.81
CA ARG A 309 -21.50 -6.49 8.39
C ARG A 309 -20.51 -5.38 8.11
N LEU A 310 -19.47 -5.69 7.35
CA LEU A 310 -18.41 -4.75 7.00
C LEU A 310 -18.71 -4.12 5.63
N PHE A 311 -18.61 -2.80 5.56
CA PHE A 311 -18.70 -2.03 4.32
C PHE A 311 -17.33 -1.43 4.01
N PRO A 312 -16.63 -1.91 2.96
CA PRO A 312 -15.37 -1.32 2.55
C PRO A 312 -15.62 0.09 2.01
N ARG A 313 -14.83 1.08 2.43
CA ARG A 313 -14.89 2.46 1.95
C ARG A 313 -13.49 3.00 1.77
N PHE A 314 -13.26 3.72 0.67
CA PHE A 314 -11.96 4.30 0.37
C PHE A 314 -11.90 5.71 0.96
N PHE A 315 -10.95 5.95 1.85
CA PHE A 315 -10.76 7.25 2.50
C PHE A 315 -9.53 7.98 2.00
N THR A 316 -8.45 7.26 1.72
CA THR A 316 -7.21 7.86 1.23
C THR A 316 -6.56 7.00 0.16
N TYR A 317 -5.99 7.66 -0.84
CA TYR A 317 -5.09 7.07 -1.82
C TYR A 317 -3.89 8.02 -1.96
N GLY A 318 -2.73 7.61 -1.44
CA GLY A 318 -1.48 8.35 -1.56
C GLY A 318 -0.51 7.58 -2.42
N ALA A 319 -0.09 8.12 -3.56
CA ALA A 319 0.85 7.42 -4.43
C ALA A 319 1.88 8.39 -5.01
N ASP A 320 3.14 7.97 -5.01
CA ASP A 320 4.14 8.56 -5.88
C ASP A 320 3.83 8.10 -7.31
N TYR A 321 3.30 9.02 -8.12
CA TYR A 321 2.84 8.70 -9.46
C TYR A 321 4.03 8.30 -10.36
N PRO A 322 3.94 7.20 -11.14
CA PRO A 322 5.02 6.76 -12.04
C PRO A 322 5.07 7.62 -13.33
N GLU A 323 5.22 8.94 -13.19
CA GLU A 323 5.33 9.88 -14.31
C GLU A 323 6.75 10.16 -14.77
N LYS A 324 7.75 9.47 -14.21
CA LYS A 324 9.12 9.48 -14.75
C LYS A 324 9.42 8.17 -15.46
#